data_AF-A0A3R7ZSX7-F1
#
_entry.id   AF-A0A3R7ZSX7-F1
#
_cell.length_a   1.000
_cell.length_b   1.000
_cell.length_c   1.000
_cell.angle_alpha   90.00
_cell.angle_beta   90.00
_cell.angle_gamma   90.00
#
_symmetry.space_group_name_H-M   'P 1'
#
loop_
_entity.id
_entity.type
_entity.pdbx_description
1 polymer ?
#
loop_
_entity_poly.entity_id
_entity_poly.type
_entity_poly.pdbx_seq_one_letter_code
_entity_poly.pdbx_strand_id
1 'polypeptide(L)'
;REAIKDLPAGDYIGESAFDVPGGDVIRLRTKVSIDNKLGEIIIDFEGSSEPSPLGINVVEAYTHAYATFTIRSILNPELPNNAGSLAPIKLKFPDDCIVNAKYPSPLNARHVVGMFVPFPILKALGQVVPEKILAESSGAVWTIQVQGLDANGDPFTSSMFNYSGGMGARFGKDGLSATCYPTGVSVVPIEVLEASIPIEFTQKELVLGSGGRGKYVGGDGQTIGFRMRSGKEWALNAIPSRLKLGPEGYNGGQKGAPGRFLINGEAKLGAKKTTMSANDLVTMITPGGGGMGKPLG
;
A
#
# COMPACT_ATOMS: atom_id res chain seq x y z
N ARG A 1 -8.14 -3.66 26.02
CA ARG A 1 -9.07 -2.85 26.85
C ARG A 1 -8.29 -1.87 27.70
N GLU A 2 -7.43 -2.28 28.64
CA GLU A 2 -6.65 -1.32 29.47
C GLU A 2 -5.90 -0.25 28.65
N ALA A 3 -5.12 -0.64 27.63
CA ALA A 3 -4.45 0.33 26.75
C ALA A 3 -5.39 1.31 26.00
N ILE A 4 -6.68 0.96 25.84
CA ILE A 4 -7.70 1.86 25.27
C ILE A 4 -8.24 2.81 26.35
N LYS A 5 -8.35 2.35 27.60
CA LYS A 5 -8.80 3.18 28.74
C LYS A 5 -7.83 4.32 29.05
N ASP A 6 -6.56 4.13 28.75
CA ASP A 6 -5.52 5.16 28.92
C ASP A 6 -5.58 6.26 27.84
N LEU A 7 -6.37 6.07 26.78
CA LEU A 7 -6.52 7.07 25.73
C LEU A 7 -7.55 8.15 26.12
N PRO A 8 -7.37 9.40 25.65
CA PRO A 8 -8.41 10.41 25.70
C PRO A 8 -9.68 9.92 25.00
N ALA A 9 -10.82 9.99 25.68
CA ALA A 9 -12.12 9.70 25.07
C ALA A 9 -12.52 10.81 24.08
N GLY A 10 -13.18 10.42 23.00
CA GLY A 10 -13.65 11.36 21.99
C GLY A 10 -13.77 10.76 20.61
N ASP A 11 -14.16 11.61 19.66
CA ASP A 11 -14.26 11.30 18.24
C ASP A 11 -13.13 11.98 17.48
N TYR A 12 -12.32 11.19 16.77
CA TYR A 12 -11.17 11.69 16.01
C TYR A 12 -11.33 11.32 14.54
N ILE A 13 -11.15 12.30 13.65
CA ILE A 13 -11.34 12.11 12.20
C ILE A 13 -10.00 12.02 11.52
N GLY A 14 -9.84 11.04 10.64
CA GLY A 14 -8.68 10.94 9.75
C GLY A 14 -9.11 10.58 8.34
N GLU A 15 -8.35 11.08 7.37
CA GLU A 15 -8.68 10.98 5.95
C GLU A 15 -7.43 10.71 5.12
N SER A 16 -7.55 9.84 4.13
CA SER A 16 -6.47 9.57 3.17
C SER A 16 -7.03 9.56 1.76
N ALA A 17 -6.26 10.12 0.83
CA ALA A 17 -6.58 10.16 -0.59
C ALA A 17 -5.39 9.66 -1.40
N PHE A 18 -5.63 8.77 -2.34
CA PHE A 18 -4.58 8.13 -3.13
C PHE A 18 -5.11 7.75 -4.51
N ASP A 19 -4.24 7.81 -5.50
CA ASP A 19 -4.59 7.39 -6.85
C ASP A 19 -4.37 5.88 -7.05
N VAL A 20 -5.33 5.28 -7.75
CA VAL A 20 -5.36 3.85 -8.08
C VAL A 20 -5.05 3.65 -9.57
N PRO A 21 -4.86 2.41 -10.07
CA PRO A 21 -4.64 2.21 -11.49
C PRO A 21 -5.76 2.82 -12.33
N GLY A 22 -5.40 3.52 -13.41
CA GLY A 22 -6.29 4.37 -14.20
C GLY A 22 -6.27 5.84 -13.78
N GLY A 23 -5.78 6.13 -12.57
CA GLY A 23 -5.54 7.48 -12.08
C GLY A 23 -6.74 8.13 -11.40
N ASP A 24 -7.80 7.38 -11.14
CA ASP A 24 -8.90 7.78 -10.25
C ASP A 24 -8.38 7.92 -8.82
N VAL A 25 -9.00 8.81 -8.03
CA VAL A 25 -8.62 9.05 -6.63
C VAL A 25 -9.65 8.42 -5.72
N ILE A 26 -9.20 7.52 -4.85
CA ILE A 26 -10.00 6.94 -3.78
C ILE A 26 -9.77 7.74 -2.50
N ARG A 27 -10.86 8.02 -1.78
CA ARG A 27 -10.83 8.65 -0.45
C ARG A 27 -11.30 7.64 0.58
N LEU A 28 -10.50 7.45 1.62
CA LEU A 28 -10.91 6.73 2.82
C LEU A 28 -11.02 7.73 3.96
N ARG A 29 -12.16 7.74 4.63
CA ARG A 29 -12.44 8.58 5.78
C ARG A 29 -12.80 7.67 6.96
N THR A 30 -12.22 7.95 8.12
CA THR A 30 -12.56 7.24 9.35
C THR A 30 -12.84 8.22 10.48
N LYS A 31 -13.92 8.00 11.20
CA LYS A 31 -14.13 8.53 12.55
C LYS A 31 -13.79 7.42 13.55
N VAL A 32 -12.80 7.66 14.39
CA VAL A 32 -12.37 6.76 15.47
C VAL A 32 -12.95 7.29 16.78
N SER A 33 -13.97 6.62 17.28
CA SER A 33 -14.61 6.91 18.57
C SER A 33 -13.97 6.06 19.67
N ILE A 34 -13.40 6.70 20.68
CA ILE A 34 -12.73 6.06 21.82
C ILE A 34 -13.64 6.14 23.05
N ASP A 35 -14.08 4.99 23.55
CA ASP A 35 -14.73 4.86 24.85
C ASP A 35 -13.72 4.31 25.86
N ASN A 36 -13.16 5.21 26.66
CA ASN A 36 -12.17 4.87 27.67
C ASN A 36 -12.77 4.24 28.94
N LYS A 37 -14.09 4.25 29.14
CA LYS A 37 -14.74 3.57 30.27
C LYS A 37 -14.93 2.10 29.95
N LEU A 38 -15.44 1.80 28.76
CA LEU A 38 -15.63 0.43 28.27
C LEU A 38 -14.31 -0.18 27.76
N GLY A 39 -13.32 0.67 27.44
CA GLY A 39 -12.08 0.26 26.81
C GLY A 39 -12.32 -0.25 25.39
N GLU A 40 -13.16 0.45 24.63
CA GLU A 40 -13.60 0.10 23.27
C GLU A 40 -13.29 1.20 22.26
N ILE A 41 -13.07 0.79 21.02
CA ILE A 41 -12.88 1.69 19.88
C ILE A 41 -13.90 1.33 18.81
N ILE A 42 -14.59 2.32 18.27
CA ILE A 42 -15.45 2.17 17.08
C ILE A 42 -14.80 2.94 15.94
N ILE A 43 -14.57 2.26 14.81
CA ILE A 43 -14.01 2.84 13.60
C ILE A 43 -15.12 2.89 12.55
N ASP A 44 -15.57 4.09 12.25
CA ASP A 44 -16.67 4.37 11.34
C ASP A 44 -16.14 4.90 10.00
N PHE A 45 -16.41 4.17 8.91
CA PHE A 45 -15.93 4.47 7.56
C PHE A 45 -16.87 5.38 6.76
N GLU A 46 -17.89 5.97 7.39
CA GLU A 46 -18.79 6.94 6.74
C GLU A 46 -18.01 8.09 6.06
N GLY A 47 -18.35 8.32 4.78
CA GLY A 47 -17.69 9.28 3.90
C GLY A 47 -16.50 8.74 3.10
N SER A 48 -16.23 7.43 3.17
CA SER A 48 -15.32 6.76 2.23
C SER A 48 -15.95 6.61 0.84
N SER A 49 -15.12 6.49 -0.20
CA SER A 49 -15.58 6.37 -1.60
C SER A 49 -16.53 5.18 -1.82
N GLU A 50 -17.43 5.36 -2.80
CA GLU A 50 -18.28 4.31 -3.36
C GLU A 50 -17.44 3.17 -3.99
N PRO A 51 -18.04 1.97 -4.22
CA PRO A 51 -17.34 0.89 -4.91
C PRO A 51 -16.87 1.29 -6.30
N SER A 52 -15.72 0.74 -6.69
CA SER A 52 -15.12 0.91 -8.01
C SER A 52 -15.60 -0.18 -8.98
N PRO A 53 -15.77 0.12 -10.28
CA PRO A 53 -15.96 -0.92 -11.30
C PRO A 53 -14.69 -1.78 -11.50
N LEU A 54 -13.54 -1.35 -10.99
CA LEU A 54 -12.29 -2.12 -11.04
C LEU A 54 -12.23 -3.12 -9.88
N GLY A 55 -11.43 -4.18 -10.05
CA GLY A 55 -11.26 -5.24 -9.04
C GLY A 55 -10.57 -4.82 -7.74
N ILE A 56 -10.49 -3.53 -7.41
CA ILE A 56 -9.75 -2.98 -6.27
C ILE A 56 -10.59 -2.89 -4.99
N ASN A 57 -11.88 -3.21 -5.05
CA ASN A 57 -12.79 -3.17 -3.91
C ASN A 57 -12.35 -4.14 -2.79
N VAL A 58 -12.79 -3.83 -1.57
CA VAL A 58 -12.42 -4.58 -0.38
C VAL A 58 -13.67 -4.98 0.41
N VAL A 59 -13.71 -6.22 0.87
CA VAL A 59 -14.77 -6.76 1.73
C VAL A 59 -14.50 -6.42 3.20
N GLU A 60 -15.58 -6.37 3.98
CA GLU A 60 -15.56 -6.08 5.41
C GLU A 60 -14.48 -6.83 6.19
N ALA A 61 -14.36 -8.16 6.00
CA ALA A 61 -13.40 -8.98 6.73
C ALA A 61 -11.94 -8.53 6.51
N TYR A 62 -11.61 -8.06 5.30
CA TYR A 62 -10.27 -7.56 4.98
C TYR A 62 -10.03 -6.20 5.63
N THR A 63 -11.02 -5.31 5.57
CA THR A 63 -10.95 -4.00 6.24
C THR A 63 -10.83 -4.15 7.76
N HIS A 64 -11.60 -5.07 8.35
CA HIS A 64 -11.53 -5.41 9.77
C HIS A 64 -10.12 -5.85 10.18
N ALA A 65 -9.47 -6.70 9.37
CA ALA A 65 -8.11 -7.15 9.64
C ALA A 65 -7.11 -5.99 9.69
N TYR A 66 -7.12 -5.10 8.69
CA TYR A 66 -6.18 -3.96 8.65
C TYR A 66 -6.50 -2.85 9.65
N ALA A 67 -7.78 -2.60 9.91
CA ALA A 67 -8.18 -1.65 10.95
C ALA A 67 -7.72 -2.13 12.33
N THR A 68 -7.95 -3.41 12.63
CA THR A 68 -7.54 -3.98 13.91
C THR A 68 -6.02 -4.07 14.03
N PHE A 69 -5.32 -4.47 12.97
CA PHE A 69 -3.85 -4.41 12.92
C PHE A 69 -3.34 -3.03 13.30
N THR A 70 -3.96 -1.97 12.78
CA THR A 70 -3.54 -0.57 13.00
C THR A 70 -3.69 -0.16 14.46
N ILE A 71 -4.83 -0.46 15.09
CA ILE A 71 -5.04 -0.16 16.51
C ILE A 71 -4.03 -0.94 17.37
N ARG A 72 -3.84 -2.23 17.07
CA ARG A 72 -2.99 -3.10 17.89
C ARG A 72 -1.51 -2.76 17.76
N SER A 73 -1.04 -2.44 16.57
CA SER A 73 0.36 -2.08 16.34
C SER A 73 0.77 -0.81 17.08
N ILE A 74 -0.17 0.12 17.32
CA ILE A 74 0.05 1.34 18.11
C ILE A 74 -0.07 1.09 19.60
N LEU A 75 -1.16 0.43 20.02
CA LEU A 75 -1.52 0.39 21.43
C LEU A 75 -0.85 -0.75 22.19
N ASN A 76 -0.73 -1.93 21.57
CA ASN A 76 -0.16 -3.10 22.24
C ASN A 76 0.36 -4.14 21.22
N PRO A 77 1.52 -3.89 20.58
CA PRO A 77 2.05 -4.74 19.52
C PRO A 77 2.45 -6.13 20.01
N GLU A 78 2.83 -6.27 21.28
CA GLU A 78 3.28 -7.54 21.88
C GLU A 78 2.13 -8.47 22.29
N LEU A 79 0.89 -7.97 22.31
CA LEU A 79 -0.25 -8.80 22.69
C LEU A 79 -0.44 -9.92 21.65
N PRO A 80 -0.70 -11.18 22.06
CA PRO A 80 -1.04 -12.24 21.11
C PRO A 80 -2.38 -11.98 20.39
N ASN A 81 -2.47 -12.41 19.14
CA ASN A 81 -3.69 -12.26 18.36
C ASN A 81 -4.70 -13.37 18.71
N ASN A 82 -5.85 -13.00 19.24
CA ASN A 82 -6.99 -13.89 19.51
C ASN A 82 -8.31 -13.11 19.54
N ALA A 83 -9.45 -13.82 19.51
CA ALA A 83 -10.78 -13.19 19.50
C ALA A 83 -10.98 -12.14 20.62
N GLY A 84 -10.47 -12.40 21.83
CA GLY A 84 -10.58 -11.48 22.96
C GLY A 84 -9.78 -10.17 22.77
N SER A 85 -8.61 -10.25 22.11
CA SER A 85 -7.81 -9.07 21.78
C SER A 85 -8.43 -8.19 20.69
N LEU A 86 -9.28 -8.78 19.83
CA LEU A 86 -9.95 -8.11 18.71
C LEU A 86 -11.32 -7.54 19.11
N ALA A 87 -12.03 -8.22 20.02
CA ALA A 87 -13.40 -7.89 20.42
C ALA A 87 -13.67 -6.41 20.83
N PRO A 88 -12.72 -5.66 21.45
CA PRO A 88 -12.94 -4.26 21.80
C PRO A 88 -12.89 -3.29 20.62
N ILE A 89 -12.48 -3.75 19.43
CA ILE A 89 -12.35 -2.94 18.22
C ILE A 89 -13.52 -3.28 17.32
N LYS A 90 -14.42 -2.32 17.12
CA LYS A 90 -15.65 -2.47 16.35
C LYS A 90 -15.58 -1.61 15.11
N LEU A 91 -16.16 -2.08 14.01
CA LEU A 91 -16.21 -1.33 12.76
C LEU A 91 -17.66 -0.98 12.41
N LYS A 92 -17.84 0.16 11.74
CA LYS A 92 -19.08 0.60 11.11
C LYS A 92 -18.80 1.06 9.70
N PHE A 93 -19.75 0.83 8.81
CA PHE A 93 -19.62 1.12 7.39
C PHE A 93 -20.94 1.63 6.83
N PRO A 94 -20.90 2.43 5.75
CA PRO A 94 -22.02 2.50 4.81
C PRO A 94 -22.34 1.11 4.23
N ASP A 95 -23.59 0.92 3.80
CA ASP A 95 -24.10 -0.36 3.31
C ASP A 95 -23.29 -0.92 2.13
N ASP A 96 -22.81 -0.07 1.22
CA ASP A 96 -21.91 -0.44 0.13
C ASP A 96 -20.89 0.68 -0.08
N CYS A 97 -19.60 0.38 0.11
CA CYS A 97 -18.52 1.33 -0.13
C CYS A 97 -17.23 0.59 -0.51
N ILE A 98 -16.21 1.30 -0.95
CA ILE A 98 -14.94 0.73 -1.45
C ILE A 98 -14.26 -0.23 -0.44
N VAL A 99 -14.53 -0.06 0.87
CA VAL A 99 -14.00 -0.88 1.98
C VAL A 99 -15.03 -1.80 2.65
N ASN A 100 -16.25 -1.84 2.13
CA ASN A 100 -17.33 -2.76 2.54
C ASN A 100 -18.14 -3.19 1.30
N ALA A 101 -17.44 -3.54 0.23
CA ALA A 101 -18.08 -3.78 -1.05
C ALA A 101 -18.95 -5.03 -1.01
N LYS A 102 -20.15 -4.95 -1.59
CA LYS A 102 -21.11 -6.06 -1.67
C LYS A 102 -21.05 -6.76 -3.02
N TYR A 103 -21.51 -8.01 -3.06
CA TYR A 103 -21.70 -8.73 -4.32
C TYR A 103 -22.67 -7.93 -5.22
N PRO A 104 -22.38 -7.74 -6.52
CA PRO A 104 -21.37 -8.40 -7.36
C PRO A 104 -20.06 -7.63 -7.59
N SER A 105 -19.68 -6.69 -6.72
CA SER A 105 -18.48 -5.87 -6.89
C SER A 105 -17.20 -6.71 -7.05
N PRO A 106 -16.28 -6.36 -7.98
CA PRO A 106 -15.08 -7.15 -8.24
C PRO A 106 -13.98 -6.89 -7.19
N LEU A 107 -13.26 -7.95 -6.77
CA LEU A 107 -12.37 -7.94 -5.58
C LEU A 107 -10.92 -8.45 -5.82
N ASN A 108 -10.53 -8.72 -7.06
CA ASN A 108 -9.27 -9.44 -7.37
C ASN A 108 -8.00 -8.71 -6.87
N ALA A 109 -7.94 -7.39 -7.04
CA ALA A 109 -6.82 -6.52 -6.72
C ALA A 109 -7.02 -5.73 -5.41
N ARG A 110 -7.73 -6.30 -4.43
CA ARG A 110 -8.09 -5.68 -3.14
C ARG A 110 -6.94 -5.02 -2.36
N HIS A 111 -5.69 -5.45 -2.57
CA HIS A 111 -4.52 -4.85 -1.91
C HIS A 111 -4.33 -3.36 -2.28
N VAL A 112 -4.77 -2.95 -3.47
CA VAL A 112 -4.64 -1.57 -3.96
C VAL A 112 -5.35 -0.56 -3.05
N VAL A 113 -6.53 -0.90 -2.52
CA VAL A 113 -7.25 -0.05 -1.56
C VAL A 113 -7.02 -0.53 -0.13
N GLY A 114 -7.02 -1.84 0.09
CA GLY A 114 -7.01 -2.43 1.42
C GLY A 114 -5.75 -2.10 2.24
N MET A 115 -4.61 -1.90 1.58
CA MET A 115 -3.37 -1.47 2.25
C MET A 115 -3.40 -0.03 2.75
N PHE A 116 -4.38 0.76 2.31
CA PHE A 116 -4.55 2.15 2.73
C PHE A 116 -5.49 2.32 3.93
N VAL A 117 -6.24 1.28 4.29
CA VAL A 117 -7.13 1.28 5.47
C VAL A 117 -6.44 1.77 6.76
N PRO A 118 -5.16 1.42 7.03
CA PRO A 118 -4.47 1.95 8.21
C PRO A 118 -4.33 3.47 8.24
N PHE A 119 -4.09 4.13 7.10
CA PHE A 119 -3.67 5.54 7.09
C PHE A 119 -4.71 6.55 7.64
N PRO A 120 -6.01 6.50 7.29
CA PRO A 120 -6.99 7.37 7.92
C PRO A 120 -7.13 7.08 9.43
N ILE A 121 -7.01 5.82 9.86
CA ILE A 121 -7.04 5.44 11.28
C ILE A 121 -5.81 6.00 12.02
N LEU A 122 -4.62 5.88 11.43
CA LEU A 122 -3.38 6.45 11.95
C LEU A 122 -3.49 7.98 12.10
N LYS A 123 -4.09 8.67 11.11
CA LYS A 123 -4.32 10.12 11.17
C LYS A 123 -5.31 10.52 12.27
N ALA A 124 -6.36 9.72 12.49
CA ALA A 124 -7.28 9.92 13.61
C ALA A 124 -6.57 9.73 14.96
N LEU A 125 -5.89 8.59 15.15
CA LEU A 125 -5.14 8.30 16.38
C LEU A 125 -4.00 9.28 16.64
N GLY A 126 -3.40 9.85 15.59
CA GLY A 126 -2.34 10.85 15.72
C GLY A 126 -2.75 12.14 16.39
N GLN A 127 -4.04 12.37 16.60
CA GLN A 127 -4.54 13.49 17.39
C GLN A 127 -4.42 13.25 18.91
N VAL A 128 -4.25 12.00 19.33
CA VAL A 128 -4.14 11.62 20.75
C VAL A 128 -2.85 10.90 21.12
N VAL A 129 -2.19 10.23 20.16
CA VAL A 129 -0.90 9.54 20.35
C VAL A 129 0.09 9.87 19.23
N PRO A 130 0.40 11.15 18.98
CA PRO A 130 1.16 11.60 17.81
C PRO A 130 2.55 10.95 17.67
N GLU A 131 3.21 10.63 18.78
CA GLU A 131 4.53 10.00 18.83
C GLU A 131 4.53 8.51 18.45
N LYS A 132 3.34 7.87 18.38
CA LYS A 132 3.20 6.46 17.98
C LYS A 132 2.80 6.28 16.52
N ILE A 133 2.62 7.37 15.79
CA ILE A 133 2.15 7.35 14.41
C ILE A 133 3.30 7.13 13.43
N LEU A 134 2.99 6.39 12.37
CA LEU A 134 3.81 6.25 11.18
C LEU A 134 3.31 7.24 10.12
N ALA A 135 4.23 7.97 9.49
CA ALA A 135 3.91 8.76 8.30
C ALA A 135 3.42 7.85 7.16
N GLU A 136 2.70 8.37 6.19
CA GLU A 136 2.09 7.52 5.18
C GLU A 136 3.15 6.74 4.41
N SER A 137 3.02 5.42 4.36
CA SER A 137 3.90 4.58 3.54
C SER A 137 3.40 4.57 2.10
N SER A 138 4.22 4.06 1.17
CA SER A 138 3.82 3.93 -0.23
C SER A 138 2.44 3.29 -0.40
N GLY A 139 2.06 2.30 0.41
CA GLY A 139 0.83 1.53 0.23
C GLY A 139 0.79 0.79 -1.11
N ALA A 140 1.94 0.73 -1.78
CA ALA A 140 2.10 0.32 -3.16
C ALA A 140 2.95 -0.96 -3.19
N VAL A 141 2.25 -2.10 -3.09
CA VAL A 141 2.80 -3.40 -3.46
C VAL A 141 2.41 -3.63 -4.91
N TRP A 142 3.29 -3.27 -5.83
CA TRP A 142 3.04 -3.46 -7.24
C TRP A 142 3.22 -4.93 -7.56
N THR A 143 2.12 -5.57 -7.96
CA THR A 143 2.13 -6.97 -8.36
C THR A 143 2.27 -7.09 -9.87
N ILE A 144 3.03 -8.10 -10.29
CA ILE A 144 3.35 -8.38 -11.68
C ILE A 144 3.14 -9.86 -11.94
N GLN A 145 2.55 -10.16 -13.09
CA GLN A 145 2.48 -11.50 -13.65
C GLN A 145 2.78 -11.43 -15.14
N VAL A 146 3.59 -12.37 -15.61
CA VAL A 146 3.99 -12.52 -17.01
C VAL A 146 3.50 -13.86 -17.54
N GLN A 147 2.99 -13.86 -18.77
CA GLN A 147 2.55 -15.07 -19.47
C GLN A 147 3.09 -15.02 -20.90
N GLY A 148 3.48 -16.15 -21.46
CA GLY A 148 4.00 -16.18 -22.83
C GLY A 148 4.45 -17.56 -23.24
N LEU A 149 5.23 -17.59 -24.32
CA LEU A 149 5.92 -18.79 -24.80
C LEU A 149 7.41 -18.62 -24.58
N ASP A 150 8.08 -19.69 -24.16
CA ASP A 150 9.54 -19.71 -24.06
C ASP A 150 10.21 -19.81 -25.45
N ALA A 151 11.54 -19.90 -25.48
CA ALA A 151 12.28 -20.01 -26.74
C ALA A 151 11.87 -21.24 -27.56
N ASN A 152 11.57 -22.37 -26.91
CA ASN A 152 11.16 -23.63 -27.55
C ASN A 152 9.71 -23.60 -28.04
N GLY A 153 8.88 -22.70 -27.50
CA GLY A 153 7.45 -22.60 -27.82
C GLY A 153 6.54 -23.17 -26.76
N ASP A 154 7.08 -23.58 -25.63
CA ASP A 154 6.30 -24.09 -24.51
C ASP A 154 5.66 -22.92 -23.74
N PRO A 155 4.37 -23.03 -23.37
CA PRO A 155 3.68 -21.99 -22.63
C PRO A 155 4.19 -21.92 -21.19
N PHE A 156 4.36 -20.70 -20.68
CA PHE A 156 4.66 -20.46 -19.27
C PHE A 156 3.76 -19.38 -18.67
N THR A 157 3.62 -19.41 -17.36
CA THR A 157 3.01 -18.35 -16.55
C THR A 157 3.85 -18.17 -15.30
N SER A 158 4.26 -16.93 -15.03
CA SER A 158 4.99 -16.63 -13.81
C SER A 158 4.07 -16.77 -12.59
N SER A 159 4.64 -17.19 -11.47
CA SER A 159 4.06 -16.83 -10.18
C SER A 159 3.96 -15.30 -10.09
N MET A 160 2.97 -14.81 -9.33
CA MET A 160 2.87 -13.37 -9.09
C MET A 160 4.07 -12.94 -8.23
N PHE A 161 4.83 -11.97 -8.71
CA PHE A 161 5.93 -11.36 -7.96
C PHE A 161 5.61 -9.89 -7.71
N ASN A 162 6.28 -9.30 -6.72
CA ASN A 162 5.95 -7.94 -6.30
C ASN A 162 7.18 -7.12 -5.91
N TYR A 163 7.03 -5.81 -6.03
CA TYR A 163 7.99 -4.83 -5.51
C TYR A 163 7.26 -3.79 -4.68
N SER A 164 7.94 -3.33 -3.63
CA SER A 164 7.37 -2.38 -2.67
C SER A 164 8.06 -1.03 -2.77
N GLY A 165 7.31 0.03 -2.49
CA GLY A 165 7.85 1.35 -2.28
C GLY A 165 8.50 1.53 -0.90
N GLY A 166 8.78 2.77 -0.57
CA GLY A 166 9.29 3.15 0.74
C GLY A 166 8.24 3.10 1.84
N MET A 167 8.67 2.76 3.05
CA MET A 167 7.89 2.89 4.28
C MET A 167 7.97 4.32 4.81
N GLY A 168 6.89 4.84 5.39
CA GLY A 168 6.88 6.17 6.00
C GLY A 168 7.77 6.22 7.24
N ALA A 169 8.29 7.42 7.53
CA ALA A 169 9.08 7.68 8.72
C ALA A 169 8.27 7.48 10.02
N ARG A 170 8.98 7.27 11.12
CA ARG A 170 8.40 7.05 12.46
C ARG A 170 9.05 7.99 13.46
N PHE A 171 8.43 8.15 14.62
CA PHE A 171 9.05 8.92 15.69
C PHE A 171 10.38 8.28 16.10
N GLY A 172 11.47 9.05 16.00
CA GLY A 172 12.82 8.58 16.36
C GLY A 172 13.55 7.80 15.26
N LYS A 173 12.92 7.48 14.12
CA LYS A 173 13.51 6.60 13.10
C LYS A 173 13.06 6.97 11.69
N ASP A 174 14.00 6.92 10.76
CA ASP A 174 13.69 6.99 9.33
C ASP A 174 12.82 5.80 8.89
N GLY A 175 12.16 5.99 7.76
CA GLY A 175 11.42 4.96 7.05
C GLY A 175 12.36 3.94 6.42
N LEU A 176 11.89 2.70 6.30
CA LEU A 176 12.65 1.64 5.65
C LEU A 176 12.46 1.71 4.13
N SER A 177 13.55 1.76 3.38
CA SER A 177 13.52 1.77 1.91
C SER A 177 13.07 0.42 1.35
N ALA A 178 12.37 0.44 0.21
CA ALA A 178 11.88 -0.74 -0.50
C ALA A 178 11.13 -1.76 0.40
N THR A 179 10.50 -1.29 1.48
CA THR A 179 9.91 -2.12 2.52
C THR A 179 8.40 -1.92 2.54
N CYS A 180 7.69 -3.03 2.43
CA CYS A 180 6.24 -3.00 2.46
C CYS A 180 5.69 -2.60 3.84
N TYR A 181 4.63 -1.81 3.82
CA TYR A 181 3.72 -1.58 4.92
C TYR A 181 2.32 -1.46 4.34
N PRO A 182 1.27 -1.99 4.98
CA PRO A 182 1.22 -2.67 6.29
C PRO A 182 1.54 -4.18 6.27
N THR A 183 1.78 -4.80 5.11
CA THR A 183 1.94 -6.26 5.01
C THR A 183 3.42 -6.69 5.10
N GLY A 184 3.66 -7.86 5.70
CA GLY A 184 5.00 -8.45 5.84
C GLY A 184 5.40 -9.33 4.65
N VAL A 185 5.25 -8.83 3.42
CA VAL A 185 5.67 -9.56 2.22
C VAL A 185 7.13 -9.25 1.88
N SER A 186 7.85 -10.26 1.39
CA SER A 186 9.21 -10.12 0.89
C SER A 186 9.24 -10.27 -0.64
N VAL A 187 10.25 -9.67 -1.26
CA VAL A 187 10.47 -9.79 -2.70
C VAL A 187 11.04 -11.17 -3.05
N VAL A 188 10.61 -11.73 -4.18
CA VAL A 188 11.23 -12.94 -4.75
C VAL A 188 12.62 -12.58 -5.27
N PRO A 189 13.69 -13.34 -4.93
CA PRO A 189 15.01 -13.12 -5.51
C PRO A 189 14.97 -13.15 -7.04
N ILE A 190 15.72 -12.25 -7.69
CA ILE A 190 15.69 -12.15 -9.16
C ILE A 190 16.20 -13.43 -9.83
N GLU A 191 17.21 -14.08 -9.25
CA GLU A 191 17.78 -15.34 -9.73
C GLU A 191 16.73 -16.46 -9.80
N VAL A 192 15.80 -16.50 -8.84
CA VAL A 192 14.69 -17.48 -8.83
C VAL A 192 13.72 -17.21 -9.99
N LEU A 193 13.47 -15.94 -10.31
CA LEU A 193 12.62 -15.58 -11.44
C LEU A 193 13.32 -15.86 -12.77
N GLU A 194 14.59 -15.48 -12.93
CA GLU A 194 15.38 -15.72 -14.14
C GLU A 194 15.63 -17.20 -14.42
N ALA A 195 15.68 -18.04 -13.38
CA ALA A 195 15.78 -19.49 -13.50
C ALA A 195 14.45 -20.15 -13.87
N SER A 196 13.30 -19.55 -13.54
CA SER A 196 11.98 -20.18 -13.71
C SER A 196 11.25 -19.78 -14.98
N ILE A 197 11.53 -18.59 -15.52
CA ILE A 197 10.91 -18.06 -16.74
C ILE A 197 11.97 -17.30 -17.56
N PRO A 198 11.77 -17.07 -18.87
CA PRO A 198 12.73 -16.35 -19.71
C PRO A 198 12.71 -14.83 -19.46
N ILE A 199 12.73 -14.39 -18.20
CA ILE A 199 12.86 -12.98 -17.80
C ILE A 199 14.34 -12.62 -17.67
N GLU A 200 14.65 -11.35 -17.86
CA GLU A 200 15.97 -10.76 -17.59
C GLU A 200 15.75 -9.43 -16.87
N PHE A 201 16.34 -9.28 -15.70
CA PHE A 201 16.33 -8.01 -14.97
C PHE A 201 17.46 -7.11 -15.48
N THR A 202 17.10 -5.95 -16.00
CA THR A 202 18.07 -4.97 -16.52
C THR A 202 18.54 -3.99 -15.45
N GLN A 203 17.75 -3.81 -14.39
CA GLN A 203 18.07 -2.89 -13.30
C GLN A 203 17.32 -3.29 -12.02
N LYS A 204 17.99 -3.15 -10.87
CA LYS A 204 17.36 -3.22 -9.55
C LYS A 204 18.16 -2.38 -8.55
N GLU A 205 17.64 -1.21 -8.19
CA GLU A 205 18.34 -0.25 -7.32
C GLU A 205 17.36 0.60 -6.50
N LEU A 206 17.84 1.22 -5.42
CA LEU A 206 17.06 2.20 -4.66
C LEU A 206 16.99 3.53 -5.41
N VAL A 207 15.86 4.22 -5.31
CA VAL A 207 15.69 5.59 -5.82
C VAL A 207 16.05 6.56 -4.69
N LEU A 208 17.34 6.83 -4.53
CA LEU A 208 17.84 7.65 -3.42
C LEU A 208 17.18 9.04 -3.40
N GLY A 209 16.64 9.43 -2.25
CA GLY A 209 15.96 10.72 -2.06
C GLY A 209 14.52 10.77 -2.58
N SER A 210 13.92 9.62 -2.91
CA SER A 210 12.49 9.52 -3.20
C SER A 210 11.62 9.55 -1.94
N GLY A 211 12.20 9.22 -0.78
CA GLY A 211 11.57 9.40 0.51
C GLY A 211 11.31 10.86 0.85
N GLY A 212 10.17 11.14 1.47
CA GLY A 212 9.79 12.48 1.90
C GLY A 212 10.74 13.01 2.97
N ARG A 213 11.17 14.26 2.82
CA ARG A 213 12.08 14.89 3.79
C ARG A 213 11.37 15.21 5.10
N GLY A 214 12.10 15.17 6.20
CA GLY A 214 11.63 15.58 7.51
C GLY A 214 12.78 15.58 8.52
N LYS A 215 12.46 15.74 9.81
CA LYS A 215 13.41 15.39 10.88
C LYS A 215 13.80 13.91 10.80
N TYR A 216 12.84 13.07 10.41
CA TYR A 216 13.06 11.69 10.00
C TYR A 216 12.60 11.56 8.54
N VAL A 217 13.42 10.93 7.71
CA VAL A 217 13.20 10.80 6.27
C VAL A 217 12.34 9.57 5.99
N GLY A 218 11.42 9.66 5.03
CA GLY A 218 10.70 8.49 4.54
C GLY A 218 11.65 7.51 3.84
N GLY A 219 11.30 6.24 3.79
CA GLY A 219 12.08 5.25 3.04
C GLY A 219 12.04 5.55 1.54
N ASP A 220 13.10 5.19 0.84
CA ASP A 220 13.16 5.31 -0.61
C ASP A 220 12.41 4.19 -1.31
N GLY A 221 11.88 4.48 -2.50
CA GLY A 221 11.42 3.48 -3.46
C GLY A 221 12.58 2.77 -4.16
N GLN A 222 12.27 2.04 -5.22
CA GLN A 222 13.23 1.28 -6.02
C GLN A 222 12.88 1.33 -7.50
N THR A 223 13.91 1.30 -8.35
CA THR A 223 13.79 1.11 -9.79
C THR A 223 14.01 -0.36 -10.11
N ILE A 224 13.08 -0.95 -10.85
CA ILE A 224 13.17 -2.32 -11.37
C ILE A 224 12.93 -2.27 -12.88
N GLY A 225 13.93 -2.69 -13.65
CA GLY A 225 13.85 -2.88 -15.09
C GLY A 225 13.83 -4.37 -15.43
N PHE A 226 12.97 -4.79 -16.34
CA PHE A 226 13.02 -6.15 -16.89
C PHE A 226 12.46 -6.24 -18.31
N ARG A 227 12.88 -7.28 -19.02
CA ARG A 227 12.38 -7.68 -20.34
C ARG A 227 12.30 -9.21 -20.43
N MET A 228 11.72 -9.72 -21.52
CA MET A 228 11.70 -11.15 -21.81
C MET A 228 12.78 -11.52 -22.84
N ARG A 229 13.39 -12.70 -22.66
CA ARG A 229 14.43 -13.27 -23.53
C ARG A 229 13.91 -14.37 -24.46
N SER A 230 12.61 -14.63 -24.48
CA SER A 230 12.02 -15.69 -25.32
C SER A 230 12.04 -15.38 -26.81
N GLY A 231 12.22 -14.09 -27.19
CA GLY A 231 12.11 -13.65 -28.59
C GLY A 231 10.68 -13.69 -29.14
N LYS A 232 9.67 -13.87 -28.27
CA LYS A 232 8.25 -14.00 -28.64
C LYS A 232 7.41 -12.94 -27.94
N GLU A 233 6.24 -12.66 -28.50
CA GLU A 233 5.24 -11.84 -27.81
C GLU A 233 4.86 -12.47 -26.46
N TRP A 234 4.52 -11.61 -25.52
CA TRP A 234 4.16 -12.01 -24.16
C TRP A 234 3.11 -11.07 -23.60
N ALA A 235 2.46 -11.46 -22.51
CA ALA A 235 1.45 -10.66 -21.86
C ALA A 235 1.93 -10.21 -20.48
N LEU A 236 1.80 -8.92 -20.22
CA LEU A 236 2.08 -8.29 -18.94
C LEU A 236 0.77 -7.98 -18.22
N ASN A 237 0.63 -8.47 -17.00
CA ASN A 237 -0.36 -7.99 -16.07
C ASN A 237 0.37 -7.31 -14.90
N ALA A 238 0.20 -6.00 -14.77
CA ALA A 238 0.80 -5.21 -13.72
C ALA A 238 -0.25 -4.31 -13.06
N ILE A 239 -0.13 -4.11 -11.75
CA ILE A 239 -1.07 -3.29 -10.97
C ILE A 239 -0.31 -2.13 -10.31
N PRO A 240 0.10 -1.12 -11.09
CA PRO A 240 0.75 0.07 -10.55
C PRO A 240 -0.29 1.02 -9.94
N SER A 241 0.03 1.59 -8.78
CA SER A 241 -0.76 2.60 -8.08
C SER A 241 0.16 3.71 -7.58
N ARG A 242 -0.38 4.81 -7.04
CA ARG A 242 0.42 5.92 -6.51
C ARG A 242 1.31 6.60 -7.56
N LEU A 243 0.79 6.75 -8.78
CA LEU A 243 1.50 7.34 -9.92
C LEU A 243 1.35 8.86 -9.99
N LYS A 244 0.34 9.43 -9.32
CA LYS A 244 0.09 10.88 -9.27
C LYS A 244 0.34 11.47 -7.88
N LEU A 245 -0.18 10.82 -6.84
CA LEU A 245 -0.19 11.33 -5.47
C LEU A 245 0.85 10.58 -4.63
N GLY A 246 1.96 11.25 -4.32
CA GLY A 246 2.96 10.71 -3.39
C GLY A 246 2.43 10.53 -1.96
N PRO A 247 3.00 9.61 -1.16
CA PRO A 247 2.58 9.39 0.23
C PRO A 247 2.79 10.63 1.10
N GLU A 248 1.82 10.93 1.95
CA GLU A 248 1.86 12.14 2.77
C GLU A 248 2.87 12.05 3.92
N GLY A 249 3.59 13.15 4.13
CA GLY A 249 4.37 13.32 5.35
C GLY A 249 3.48 13.56 6.56
N TYR A 250 4.06 13.41 7.75
CA TYR A 250 3.37 13.58 9.03
C TYR A 250 4.02 14.67 9.87
N ASN A 251 3.20 15.44 10.59
CA ASN A 251 3.64 16.49 11.53
C ASN A 251 4.70 17.46 10.94
N GLY A 252 4.44 17.96 9.73
CA GLY A 252 5.34 18.88 9.02
C GLY A 252 6.40 18.21 8.13
N GLY A 253 6.41 16.89 8.04
CA GLY A 253 7.20 16.15 7.04
C GLY A 253 6.67 16.37 5.62
N GLN A 254 7.55 16.26 4.64
CA GLN A 254 7.23 16.37 3.22
C GLN A 254 6.72 15.04 2.66
N LYS A 255 6.02 15.12 1.53
CA LYS A 255 5.52 13.95 0.79
C LYS A 255 6.67 13.16 0.16
N GLY A 256 6.52 11.84 0.09
CA GLY A 256 7.38 11.00 -0.74
C GLY A 256 7.08 11.21 -2.23
N ALA A 257 8.02 10.84 -3.09
CA ALA A 257 7.83 10.89 -4.54
C ALA A 257 6.76 9.87 -4.99
N PRO A 258 5.92 10.21 -5.99
CA PRO A 258 5.04 9.24 -6.63
C PRO A 258 5.83 8.22 -7.46
N GLY A 259 5.23 7.07 -7.72
CA GLY A 259 5.80 6.05 -8.59
C GLY A 259 5.67 6.38 -10.07
N ARG A 260 6.40 5.64 -10.91
CA ARG A 260 6.28 5.67 -12.37
C ARG A 260 6.29 4.25 -12.93
N PHE A 261 5.38 3.98 -13.86
CA PHE A 261 5.33 2.70 -14.56
C PHE A 261 5.51 2.97 -16.06
N LEU A 262 6.59 2.44 -16.62
CA LEU A 262 7.04 2.76 -17.98
C LEU A 262 7.12 1.49 -18.82
N ILE A 263 6.70 1.58 -20.08
CA ILE A 263 6.97 0.60 -21.13
C ILE A 263 7.73 1.31 -22.23
N ASN A 264 8.97 0.88 -22.53
CA ASN A 264 9.85 1.53 -23.49
C ASN A 264 10.05 3.04 -23.22
N GLY A 265 10.09 3.42 -21.95
CA GLY A 265 10.19 4.83 -21.51
C GLY A 265 8.87 5.62 -21.51
N GLU A 266 7.79 5.07 -22.05
CA GLU A 266 6.48 5.72 -22.05
C GLU A 266 5.69 5.42 -20.77
N ALA A 267 5.18 6.46 -20.12
CA ALA A 267 4.37 6.31 -18.93
C ALA A 267 3.02 5.63 -19.21
N LYS A 268 2.66 4.64 -18.39
CA LYS A 268 1.37 3.95 -18.43
C LYS A 268 0.72 4.05 -17.05
N LEU A 269 -0.56 4.43 -17.03
CA LEU A 269 -1.30 4.68 -15.78
C LEU A 269 -2.29 3.56 -15.42
N GLY A 270 -2.67 2.71 -16.38
CA GLY A 270 -3.72 1.71 -16.20
C GLY A 270 -3.19 0.32 -15.81
N ALA A 271 -3.95 -0.39 -14.97
CA ALA A 271 -3.78 -1.83 -14.78
C ALA A 271 -4.65 -2.56 -15.80
N LYS A 272 -4.08 -2.83 -16.98
CA LYS A 272 -4.70 -3.69 -18.00
C LYS A 272 -3.69 -4.73 -18.44
N LYS A 273 -4.17 -5.96 -18.65
CA LYS A 273 -3.37 -6.98 -19.33
C LYS A 273 -2.98 -6.43 -20.70
N THR A 274 -1.68 -6.31 -20.93
CA THR A 274 -1.12 -5.68 -22.12
C THR A 274 -0.31 -6.72 -22.89
N THR A 275 -0.55 -6.81 -24.20
CA THR A 275 0.31 -7.59 -25.09
C THR A 275 1.58 -6.78 -25.34
N MET A 276 2.72 -7.45 -25.16
CA MET A 276 4.05 -6.90 -25.23
C MET A 276 4.79 -7.53 -26.41
N SER A 277 5.58 -6.73 -27.11
CA SER A 277 6.50 -7.21 -28.11
C SER A 277 7.68 -7.93 -27.46
N ALA A 278 8.37 -8.78 -28.22
CA ALA A 278 9.46 -9.62 -27.71
C ALA A 278 10.55 -8.87 -26.94
N ASN A 279 10.87 -7.64 -27.35
CA ASN A 279 11.97 -6.85 -26.81
C ASN A 279 11.52 -5.67 -25.93
N ASP A 280 10.23 -5.57 -25.63
CA ASP A 280 9.74 -4.44 -24.82
C ASP A 280 10.35 -4.45 -23.42
N LEU A 281 10.76 -3.26 -22.97
CA LEU A 281 11.35 -3.03 -21.67
C LEU A 281 10.30 -2.46 -20.72
N VAL A 282 10.09 -3.13 -19.59
CA VAL A 282 9.32 -2.61 -18.46
C VAL A 282 10.26 -1.92 -17.49
N THR A 283 9.90 -0.72 -17.03
CA THR A 283 10.60 -0.04 -15.94
C THR A 283 9.61 0.43 -14.90
N MET A 284 9.79 -0.04 -13.68
CA MET A 284 8.97 0.28 -12.51
C MET A 284 9.80 1.11 -11.55
N ILE A 285 9.31 2.30 -11.22
CA ILE A 285 9.90 3.17 -10.20
C ILE A 285 8.87 3.26 -9.09
N THR A 286 9.09 2.55 -7.98
CA THR A 286 8.09 2.50 -6.90
C THR A 286 8.09 3.80 -6.09
N PRO A 287 6.96 4.18 -5.46
CA PRO A 287 6.88 5.40 -4.66
C PRO A 287 7.81 5.38 -3.44
N GLY A 288 8.23 6.55 -2.96
CA GLY A 288 8.89 6.68 -1.65
C GLY A 288 7.90 6.54 -0.49
N GLY A 289 8.35 6.76 0.75
CA GLY A 289 7.50 6.94 1.93
C GLY A 289 7.40 8.41 2.36
N GLY A 290 6.39 8.78 3.15
CA GLY A 290 6.26 10.11 3.72
C GLY A 290 7.31 10.39 4.81
N GLY A 291 7.81 11.64 4.86
CA GLY A 291 8.71 12.09 5.91
C GLY A 291 7.98 12.46 7.21
N MET A 292 8.72 12.67 8.29
CA MET A 292 8.15 13.08 9.58
C MET A 292 8.89 14.26 10.19
N GLY A 293 8.12 15.23 10.71
CA GLY A 293 8.66 16.43 11.33
C GLY A 293 9.17 17.43 10.28
N LYS A 294 9.24 18.70 10.64
CA LYS A 294 9.81 19.73 9.76
C LYS A 294 11.26 19.36 9.38
N PRO A 295 11.65 19.43 8.11
CA PRO A 295 13.04 19.29 7.71
C PRO A 295 13.92 20.29 8.46
N LEU A 296 15.09 19.87 8.90
CA LEU A 296 16.12 20.80 9.32
C LEU A 296 16.63 21.52 8.07
N GLY A 297 16.68 22.86 8.15
CA GLY A 297 17.12 23.73 7.05
C GLY A 297 18.56 23.48 6.63
#